data_AF-A0A6L7U4N9-F1
#
_entry.id   AF-A0A6L7U4N9-F1
#
_cell.length_a   1.000
_cell.length_b   1.000
_cell.length_c   1.000
_cell.angle_alpha   90.00
_cell.angle_beta   90.00
_cell.angle_gamma   90.00
#
_symmetry.space_group_name_H-M   'P 1'
#
loop_
_entity.id
_entity.type
_entity.pdbx_description
1 polymer ?
#
loop_
_entity_poly.entity_id
_entity_poly.type
_entity_poly.pdbx_seq_one_letter_code
_entity_poly.pdbx_strand_id
1 'polypeptide(L)'
;MNLEQLSKSELIVLIRQMLQVQPNLEALLEAALPGGDRGRTTIDPESYRRQIVSAFQRAGDDRNAARQVVADIDMAMDTGDEFMDMSDHANACIVYQAVLQGLLEHYDMMLDNQDYLWDVIHQCVDGLADCLAAGDGDVAVRERALQALFEMYRFHMDIGQFGLAEVAEDFILELATGEEKNAIAGRVRAAMLAATGKYDDYQRQEYGRFLLDLETDDWTTTPSWRSAARAAA
;
A
#
# COMPACT_ATOMS: atom_id res chain seq x y z
N MET A 1 -8.18 -26.30 18.90
CA MET A 1 -8.67 -27.17 17.81
C MET A 1 -7.67 -27.04 16.68
N ASN A 2 -7.03 -28.13 16.23
CA ASN A 2 -6.02 -28.05 15.18
C ASN A 2 -6.70 -28.26 13.81
N LEU A 3 -6.63 -27.26 12.94
CA LEU A 3 -7.22 -27.30 11.59
C LEU A 3 -6.53 -28.34 10.70
N GLU A 4 -5.24 -28.64 10.94
CA GLU A 4 -4.44 -29.60 10.16
C GLU A 4 -4.93 -31.05 10.30
N GLN A 5 -5.74 -31.34 11.31
CA GLN A 5 -6.27 -32.69 11.57
C GLN A 5 -7.63 -32.92 10.90
N LEU A 6 -8.25 -31.87 10.33
CA LEU A 6 -9.54 -31.97 9.66
C LEU A 6 -9.36 -32.41 8.21
N SER A 7 -10.21 -33.33 7.77
CA SER A 7 -10.29 -33.68 6.35
C SER A 7 -10.78 -32.49 5.53
N LYS A 8 -10.44 -32.46 4.23
CA LYS A 8 -10.91 -31.41 3.30
C LYS A 8 -12.44 -31.24 3.31
N SER A 9 -13.18 -32.34 3.43
CA SER A 9 -14.64 -32.32 3.56
C SER A 9 -15.12 -31.63 4.83
N GLU A 10 -14.46 -31.88 5.96
CA GLU A 10 -14.80 -31.28 7.25
C GLU A 10 -14.45 -29.78 7.26
N LEU A 11 -13.31 -29.40 6.67
CA LEU A 11 -12.94 -28.00 6.47
C LEU A 11 -13.97 -27.26 5.60
N ILE A 12 -14.44 -27.85 4.50
CA ILE A 12 -15.48 -27.22 3.65
C ILE A 12 -16.79 -27.02 4.42
N VAL A 13 -17.21 -28.00 5.22
CA VAL A 13 -18.43 -27.88 6.03
C VAL A 13 -18.27 -26.81 7.11
N LEU A 14 -17.11 -26.77 7.77
CA LEU A 14 -16.79 -25.77 8.77
C LEU A 14 -16.77 -24.36 8.16
N ILE A 15 -16.09 -24.16 7.02
CA ILE A 15 -16.06 -22.88 6.31
C ILE A 15 -17.46 -22.45 5.90
N ARG A 16 -18.30 -23.35 5.38
CA ARG A 16 -19.71 -23.04 5.06
C ARG A 16 -20.52 -22.62 6.28
N GLN A 17 -20.29 -23.24 7.44
CA GLN A 17 -20.91 -22.81 8.69
C GLN A 17 -20.39 -21.44 9.14
N MET A 18 -19.09 -21.18 9.02
CA MET A 18 -18.51 -19.88 9.34
C MET A 18 -19.08 -18.78 8.43
N LEU A 19 -19.26 -19.05 7.13
CA LEU A 19 -19.92 -18.13 6.19
C LEU A 19 -21.38 -17.84 6.54
N GLN A 20 -22.12 -18.83 7.07
CA GLN A 20 -23.49 -18.61 7.51
C GLN A 20 -23.57 -17.71 8.75
N VAL A 21 -22.56 -17.76 9.62
CA VAL A 21 -22.49 -16.95 10.85
C VAL A 21 -21.90 -15.58 10.56
N GLN A 22 -20.94 -15.50 9.64
CA GLN A 22 -20.25 -14.28 9.19
C GLN A 22 -20.20 -14.27 7.65
N PRO A 23 -21.20 -13.68 6.97
CA PRO A 23 -21.22 -13.59 5.51
C PRO A 23 -20.02 -12.82 4.93
N ASN A 24 -19.38 -11.96 5.73
CA ASN A 24 -18.17 -11.22 5.38
C ASN A 24 -16.93 -12.11 5.20
N LEU A 25 -16.95 -13.37 5.67
CA LEU A 25 -15.87 -14.32 5.38
C LEU A 25 -15.81 -14.68 3.88
N GLU A 26 -16.87 -14.42 3.12
CA GLU A 26 -16.92 -14.72 1.68
C GLU A 26 -15.88 -13.91 0.92
N ALA A 27 -15.71 -12.63 1.29
CA ALA A 27 -14.67 -11.78 0.73
C ALA A 27 -13.24 -12.30 1.02
N LEU A 28 -13.02 -12.91 2.19
CA LEU A 28 -11.74 -13.53 2.56
C LEU A 28 -11.45 -14.81 1.78
N LEU A 29 -12.49 -15.53 1.33
CA LEU A 29 -12.34 -16.72 0.49
C LEU A 29 -12.19 -16.37 -1.00
N GLU A 30 -12.72 -15.21 -1.41
CA GLU A 30 -12.58 -14.67 -2.76
C GLU A 30 -11.23 -13.99 -2.98
N ALA A 31 -10.67 -13.36 -1.94
CA ALA A 31 -9.26 -12.94 -1.92
C ALA A 31 -8.38 -14.18 -2.11
N ALA A 32 -7.49 -14.16 -3.11
CA ALA A 32 -6.68 -15.34 -3.40
C ALA A 32 -5.74 -15.62 -2.22
N LEU A 33 -5.90 -16.78 -1.59
CA LEU A 33 -5.07 -17.20 -0.46
C LEU A 33 -3.65 -17.58 -0.93
N PRO A 34 -2.61 -17.10 -0.23
CA PRO A 34 -1.24 -17.58 -0.35
C PRO A 34 -1.15 -19.11 -0.37
N GLY A 35 -0.34 -19.66 -1.29
CA GLY A 35 -0.06 -21.11 -1.36
C GLY A 35 -1.13 -22.00 -2.00
N GLY A 36 -2.18 -21.44 -2.59
CA GLY A 36 -3.13 -22.23 -3.40
C GLY A 36 -2.49 -22.75 -4.69
N ASP A 37 -2.60 -24.07 -4.96
CA ASP A 37 -2.12 -24.76 -6.19
C ASP A 37 -2.81 -24.29 -7.50
N ARG A 38 -3.58 -23.19 -7.44
CA ARG A 38 -4.11 -22.47 -8.60
C ARG A 38 -3.00 -21.58 -9.12
N GLY A 39 -2.09 -22.18 -9.90
CA GLY A 39 -0.83 -21.58 -10.34
C GLY A 39 -0.91 -20.07 -10.59
N ARG A 40 -0.02 -19.32 -9.93
CA ARG A 40 0.33 -17.90 -10.15
C ARG A 40 -0.80 -17.07 -10.76
N THR A 41 -2.01 -17.17 -10.21
CA THR A 41 -3.12 -16.34 -10.65
C THR A 41 -2.90 -14.99 -9.97
N THR A 42 -2.67 -13.95 -10.76
CA THR A 42 -2.57 -12.59 -10.24
C THR A 42 -3.85 -12.26 -9.50
N ILE A 43 -3.71 -11.73 -8.28
CA ILE A 43 -4.88 -11.38 -7.47
C ILE A 43 -5.63 -10.23 -8.14
N ASP A 44 -6.96 -10.23 -8.03
CA ASP A 44 -7.78 -9.10 -8.43
C ASP A 44 -7.64 -7.97 -7.39
N PRO A 45 -6.98 -6.84 -7.72
CA PRO A 45 -6.82 -5.72 -6.78
C PRO A 45 -8.16 -5.18 -6.26
N GLU A 46 -9.21 -5.30 -7.08
CA GLU A 46 -10.54 -4.83 -6.74
C GLU A 46 -11.17 -5.68 -5.60
N SER A 47 -10.75 -6.93 -5.42
CA SER A 47 -11.22 -7.76 -4.29
C SER A 47 -10.83 -7.15 -2.94
N TYR A 48 -9.56 -6.77 -2.77
CA TYR A 48 -9.08 -6.08 -1.59
C TYR A 48 -9.69 -4.69 -1.47
N ARG A 49 -9.77 -3.92 -2.56
CA ARG A 49 -10.40 -2.59 -2.51
C ARG A 49 -11.85 -2.66 -2.00
N ARG A 50 -12.66 -3.62 -2.50
CA ARG A 50 -14.03 -3.86 -2.03
C ARG A 50 -14.08 -4.28 -0.57
N GLN A 51 -13.11 -5.06 -0.09
CA GLN A 51 -13.01 -5.44 1.31
C GLN A 51 -12.81 -4.21 2.22
N ILE A 52 -11.91 -3.30 1.84
CA ILE A 52 -11.63 -2.05 2.57
C ILE A 52 -12.87 -1.16 2.60
N VAL A 53 -13.51 -0.92 1.44
CA VAL A 53 -14.76 -0.16 1.33
C VAL A 53 -15.85 -0.76 2.23
N SER A 54 -15.98 -2.08 2.24
CA SER A 54 -16.96 -2.78 3.05
C SER A 54 -16.65 -2.70 4.55
N ALA A 55 -15.37 -2.62 4.95
CA ALA A 55 -14.98 -2.39 6.32
C ALA A 55 -15.44 -1.01 6.80
N PHE A 56 -15.15 0.05 6.04
CA PHE A 56 -15.61 1.42 6.35
C PHE A 56 -17.14 1.52 6.40
N GLN A 57 -17.85 0.93 5.45
CA GLN A 57 -19.32 0.96 5.43
C GLN A 57 -19.96 0.25 6.63
N ARG A 58 -19.37 -0.86 7.10
CA ARG A 58 -19.89 -1.60 8.27
C ARG A 58 -19.62 -0.88 9.57
N ALA A 59 -18.44 -0.26 9.68
CA ALA A 59 -18.01 0.43 10.88
C ALA A 59 -18.90 1.64 11.20
N GLY A 60 -19.39 2.33 10.17
CA GLY A 60 -20.32 3.46 10.31
C GLY A 60 -19.78 4.55 11.25
N ASP A 61 -20.68 5.21 11.99
CA ASP A 61 -20.33 6.25 12.97
C ASP A 61 -20.08 5.67 14.39
N ASP A 62 -19.78 4.37 14.53
CA ASP A 62 -19.49 3.76 15.83
C ASP A 62 -18.21 4.37 16.44
N ARG A 63 -18.20 4.59 17.75
CA ARG A 63 -16.99 5.00 18.50
C ARG A 63 -15.84 4.01 18.39
N ASN A 64 -16.08 2.77 17.98
CA ASN A 64 -15.05 1.76 17.71
C ASN A 64 -14.83 1.49 16.22
N ALA A 65 -15.44 2.28 15.33
CA ALA A 65 -15.40 2.08 13.88
C ALA A 65 -13.96 1.92 13.36
N ALA A 66 -13.06 2.82 13.77
CA ALA A 66 -11.66 2.78 13.33
C ALA A 66 -10.93 1.49 13.74
N ARG A 67 -11.16 0.94 14.95
CA ARG A 67 -10.51 -0.32 15.36
C ARG A 67 -11.01 -1.52 14.57
N GLN A 68 -12.29 -1.54 14.21
CA GLN A 68 -12.85 -2.62 13.39
C GLN A 68 -12.30 -2.56 11.97
N VAL A 69 -12.23 -1.35 11.40
CA VAL A 69 -11.61 -1.11 10.10
C VAL A 69 -10.15 -1.56 10.11
N VAL A 70 -9.36 -1.14 11.10
CA VAL A 70 -7.95 -1.56 11.24
C VAL A 70 -7.82 -3.07 11.30
N ALA A 71 -8.61 -3.76 12.12
CA ALA A 71 -8.54 -5.23 12.19
C ALA A 71 -8.86 -5.93 10.85
N ASP A 72 -9.78 -5.38 10.06
CA ASP A 72 -10.07 -5.89 8.72
C ASP A 72 -8.94 -5.61 7.72
N ILE A 73 -8.25 -4.48 7.88
CA ILE A 73 -7.09 -4.11 7.07
C ILE A 73 -5.86 -4.94 7.44
N ASP A 74 -5.61 -5.18 8.72
CA ASP A 74 -4.49 -5.97 9.22
C ASP A 74 -4.49 -7.36 8.56
N MET A 75 -5.65 -8.00 8.42
CA MET A 75 -5.76 -9.28 7.70
C MET A 75 -5.34 -9.19 6.22
N ALA A 76 -5.64 -8.07 5.55
CA ALA A 76 -5.20 -7.84 4.18
C ALA A 76 -3.68 -7.58 4.13
N MET A 77 -3.13 -6.84 5.11
CA MET A 77 -1.70 -6.59 5.24
C MET A 77 -0.92 -7.88 5.49
N ASP A 78 -1.38 -8.73 6.41
CA ASP A 78 -0.82 -10.06 6.68
C ASP A 78 -0.74 -10.89 5.38
N THR A 79 -1.77 -10.78 4.52
CA THR A 79 -1.78 -11.47 3.23
C THR A 79 -0.70 -10.92 2.28
N GLY A 80 -0.49 -9.61 2.27
CA GLY A 80 0.60 -8.96 1.52
C GLY A 80 1.98 -9.42 1.99
N ASP A 81 2.17 -9.49 3.31
CA ASP A 81 3.41 -9.96 3.95
C ASP A 81 3.68 -11.43 3.59
N GLU A 82 2.66 -12.29 3.62
CA GLU A 82 2.78 -13.69 3.19
C GLU A 82 3.21 -13.81 1.72
N PHE A 83 2.70 -12.95 0.82
CA PHE A 83 3.17 -12.93 -0.57
C PHE A 83 4.62 -12.45 -0.67
N MET A 84 5.06 -11.49 0.15
CA MET A 84 6.45 -11.07 0.20
C MET A 84 7.38 -12.19 0.67
N ASP A 85 7.01 -12.91 1.73
CA ASP A 85 7.76 -14.05 2.26
C ASP A 85 7.94 -15.17 1.22
N MET A 86 6.94 -15.35 0.35
CA MET A 86 7.00 -16.29 -0.78
C MET A 86 7.75 -15.76 -2.02
N SER A 87 8.29 -14.54 -1.95
CA SER A 87 8.89 -13.82 -3.09
C SER A 87 7.93 -13.59 -4.26
N ASP A 88 6.62 -13.56 -4.00
CA ASP A 88 5.59 -13.19 -4.98
C ASP A 88 5.34 -11.69 -4.92
N HIS A 89 6.37 -10.92 -5.30
CA HIS A 89 6.37 -9.45 -5.22
C HIS A 89 5.25 -8.80 -6.05
N ALA A 90 4.78 -9.47 -7.10
CA ALA A 90 3.68 -8.98 -7.92
C ALA A 90 2.36 -8.97 -7.13
N ASN A 91 2.05 -10.06 -6.44
CA ASN A 91 0.84 -10.18 -5.66
C ASN A 91 0.91 -9.35 -4.37
N ALA A 92 2.07 -9.31 -3.70
CA ALA A 92 2.29 -8.42 -2.56
C ALA A 92 2.04 -6.95 -2.93
N CYS A 93 2.65 -6.49 -4.03
CA CYS A 93 2.49 -5.12 -4.50
C CYS A 93 1.04 -4.76 -4.83
N ILE A 94 0.27 -5.72 -5.37
CA ILE A 94 -1.17 -5.55 -5.62
C ILE A 94 -1.94 -5.34 -4.31
N VAL A 95 -1.63 -6.13 -3.27
CA VAL A 95 -2.30 -6.03 -1.98
C VAL A 95 -2.02 -4.68 -1.33
N TYR A 96 -0.74 -4.31 -1.15
CA TYR A 96 -0.38 -3.04 -0.51
C TYR A 96 -0.95 -1.84 -1.26
N GLN A 97 -0.91 -1.86 -2.60
CA GLN A 97 -1.50 -0.78 -3.41
C GLN A 97 -3.01 -0.69 -3.20
N ALA A 98 -3.73 -1.82 -3.23
CA ALA A 98 -5.18 -1.83 -3.10
C ALA A 98 -5.65 -1.36 -1.71
N VAL A 99 -4.93 -1.77 -0.66
CA VAL A 99 -5.18 -1.31 0.71
C VAL A 99 -4.95 0.18 0.83
N LEU A 100 -3.78 0.67 0.37
CA LEU A 100 -3.44 2.09 0.39
C LEU A 100 -4.48 2.93 -0.34
N GLN A 101 -4.85 2.54 -1.56
CA GLN A 101 -5.86 3.27 -2.33
C GLN A 101 -7.22 3.29 -1.61
N GLY A 102 -7.65 2.16 -1.05
CA GLY A 102 -8.90 2.08 -0.29
C GLY A 102 -8.91 3.00 0.93
N LEU A 103 -7.78 3.12 1.62
CA LEU A 103 -7.59 4.06 2.74
C LEU A 103 -7.68 5.52 2.27
N LEU A 104 -6.95 5.88 1.21
CA LEU A 104 -6.95 7.26 0.69
C LEU A 104 -8.34 7.69 0.19
N GLU A 105 -9.11 6.78 -0.41
CA GLU A 105 -10.49 7.04 -0.84
C GLU A 105 -11.44 7.38 0.33
N HIS A 106 -11.14 6.93 1.55
CA HIS A 106 -11.98 7.13 2.74
C HIS A 106 -11.36 8.08 3.77
N TYR A 107 -10.31 8.82 3.38
CA TYR A 107 -9.54 9.70 4.25
C TYR A 107 -10.39 10.63 5.12
N ASP A 108 -11.44 11.24 4.56
CA ASP A 108 -12.29 12.17 5.30
C ASP A 108 -12.98 11.52 6.52
N MET A 109 -13.28 10.21 6.44
CA MET A 109 -13.86 9.45 7.56
C MET A 109 -12.81 9.09 8.63
N MET A 110 -11.52 9.27 8.32
CA MET A 110 -10.39 8.90 9.17
C MET A 110 -9.90 10.05 10.05
N LEU A 111 -10.37 11.28 9.79
CA LEU A 111 -9.92 12.49 10.48
C LEU A 111 -10.11 12.46 12.01
N ASP A 112 -11.07 11.69 12.53
CA ASP A 112 -11.35 11.57 13.96
C ASP A 112 -10.58 10.43 14.66
N ASN A 113 -9.87 9.57 13.91
CA ASN A 113 -9.15 8.39 14.43
C ASN A 113 -7.77 8.20 13.76
N GLN A 114 -7.07 9.31 13.50
CA GLN A 114 -5.90 9.38 12.62
C GLN A 114 -4.78 8.42 13.02
N ASP A 115 -4.48 8.28 14.32
CA ASP A 115 -3.30 7.57 14.81
C ASP A 115 -3.24 6.09 14.35
N TYR A 116 -4.33 5.33 14.49
CA TYR A 116 -4.32 3.89 14.18
C TYR A 116 -4.23 3.60 12.69
N LEU A 117 -4.84 4.45 11.87
CA LEU A 117 -4.84 4.24 10.43
C LEU A 117 -3.58 4.82 9.76
N TRP A 118 -2.88 5.73 10.45
CA TRP A 118 -1.57 6.21 10.02
C TRP A 118 -0.53 5.12 9.98
N ASP A 119 -0.50 4.29 11.02
CA ASP A 119 0.42 3.17 11.11
C ASP A 119 0.21 2.20 9.93
N VAL A 120 -1.05 1.96 9.54
CA VAL A 120 -1.39 1.13 8.40
C VAL A 120 -0.93 1.75 7.08
N ILE A 121 -1.14 3.06 6.87
CA ILE A 121 -0.64 3.76 5.68
C ILE A 121 0.88 3.62 5.59
N HIS A 122 1.60 3.82 6.69
CA HIS A 122 3.05 3.63 6.72
C HIS A 122 3.46 2.20 6.38
N GLN A 123 2.77 1.19 6.92
CA GLN A 123 3.04 -0.22 6.58
C GLN A 123 2.81 -0.49 5.10
N CYS A 124 1.75 0.06 4.47
CA CYS A 124 1.56 -0.08 3.02
C CYS A 124 2.71 0.57 2.24
N VAL A 125 3.16 1.76 2.64
CA VAL A 125 4.27 2.47 1.99
C VAL A 125 5.58 1.70 2.12
N ASP A 126 5.87 1.15 3.30
CA ASP A 126 7.04 0.29 3.54
C ASP A 126 6.97 -0.99 2.69
N GLY A 127 5.82 -1.67 2.65
CA GLY A 127 5.62 -2.86 1.83
C GLY A 127 5.74 -2.59 0.32
N LEU A 128 5.28 -1.43 -0.16
CA LEU A 128 5.49 -0.99 -1.55
C LEU A 128 6.97 -0.70 -1.83
N ALA A 129 7.68 -0.09 -0.89
CA ALA A 129 9.12 0.13 -1.00
C ALA A 129 9.88 -1.19 -1.06
N ASP A 130 9.48 -2.18 -0.26
CA ASP A 130 10.07 -3.52 -0.29
C ASP A 130 9.76 -4.25 -1.62
N CYS A 131 8.56 -4.08 -2.18
CA CYS A 131 8.24 -4.57 -3.53
C CYS A 131 9.09 -3.90 -4.60
N LEU A 132 9.34 -2.59 -4.48
CA LEU A 132 10.21 -1.86 -5.40
C LEU A 132 11.66 -2.36 -5.30
N ALA A 133 12.18 -2.54 -4.08
CA ALA A 133 13.54 -3.01 -3.85
C ALA A 133 13.74 -4.46 -4.31
N ALA A 134 12.78 -5.35 -4.03
CA ALA A 134 12.86 -6.77 -4.37
C ALA A 134 12.50 -7.08 -5.83
N GLY A 135 11.74 -6.20 -6.49
CA GLY A 135 11.31 -6.35 -7.88
C GLY A 135 12.40 -6.16 -8.94
N ASP A 136 13.68 -6.34 -8.60
CA ASP A 136 14.77 -6.18 -9.56
C ASP A 136 14.60 -7.15 -10.74
N GLY A 137 14.57 -6.61 -11.96
CA GLY A 137 14.26 -7.34 -13.19
C GLY A 137 12.77 -7.54 -13.51
N ASP A 138 11.83 -7.16 -12.63
CA ASP A 138 10.39 -7.15 -12.92
C ASP A 138 9.87 -5.71 -13.06
N VAL A 139 9.89 -5.22 -14.31
CA VAL A 139 9.45 -3.87 -14.67
C VAL A 139 8.01 -3.60 -14.25
N ALA A 140 7.12 -4.60 -14.30
CA ALA A 140 5.71 -4.39 -14.00
C ALA A 140 5.46 -4.22 -12.49
N VAL A 141 6.21 -4.92 -11.65
CA VAL A 141 6.17 -4.75 -10.19
C VAL A 141 6.75 -3.40 -9.80
N ARG A 142 7.92 -3.05 -10.34
CA ARG A 142 8.57 -1.77 -10.03
C ARG A 142 7.73 -0.57 -10.46
N GLU A 143 7.18 -0.59 -11.68
CA GLU A 143 6.31 0.48 -12.17
C GLU A 143 5.07 0.66 -11.28
N ARG A 144 4.46 -0.45 -10.84
CA ARG A 144 3.29 -0.42 -9.96
C ARG A 144 3.63 0.17 -8.60
N ALA A 145 4.71 -0.29 -7.97
CA ALA A 145 5.14 0.22 -6.67
C ALA A 145 5.46 1.72 -6.74
N LEU A 146 6.21 2.15 -7.77
CA LEU A 146 6.52 3.57 -7.99
C LEU A 146 5.29 4.43 -8.24
N GLN A 147 4.33 3.92 -9.00
CA GLN A 147 3.06 4.62 -9.23
C GLN A 147 2.31 4.83 -7.91
N ALA A 148 2.20 3.80 -7.09
CA ALA A 148 1.49 3.87 -5.80
C ALA A 148 2.19 4.82 -4.81
N LEU A 149 3.52 4.76 -4.70
CA LEU A 149 4.32 5.69 -3.88
C LEU A 149 4.15 7.14 -4.35
N PHE A 150 4.14 7.38 -5.66
CA PHE A 150 3.93 8.71 -6.21
C PHE A 150 2.50 9.23 -5.99
N GLU A 151 1.49 8.36 -6.09
CA GLU A 151 0.11 8.70 -5.78
C GLU A 151 -0.06 9.09 -4.31
N MET A 152 0.63 8.40 -3.39
CA MET A 152 0.67 8.74 -1.97
C MET A 152 1.30 10.12 -1.73
N TYR A 153 2.45 10.39 -2.37
CA TYR A 153 3.09 11.70 -2.34
C TYR A 153 2.14 12.80 -2.84
N ARG A 154 1.45 12.56 -3.97
CA ARG A 154 0.47 13.50 -4.52
C ARG A 154 -0.70 13.74 -3.58
N PHE A 155 -1.23 12.68 -2.97
CA PHE A 155 -2.32 12.78 -2.01
C PHE A 155 -1.96 13.68 -0.83
N HIS A 156 -0.76 13.50 -0.26
CA HIS A 156 -0.28 14.37 0.81
C HIS A 156 -0.21 15.85 0.39
N MET A 157 0.24 16.12 -0.84
CA MET A 157 0.22 17.47 -1.42
C MET A 157 -1.19 18.05 -1.55
N ASP A 158 -2.19 17.23 -1.86
CA ASP A 158 -3.58 17.66 -2.03
C ASP A 158 -4.25 18.03 -0.70
N ILE A 159 -3.96 17.28 0.37
CA ILE A 159 -4.53 17.54 1.71
C ILE A 159 -3.77 18.62 2.49
N GLY A 160 -2.56 18.98 2.06
CA GLY A 160 -1.75 20.05 2.66
C GLY A 160 -1.37 19.82 4.13
N GLN A 161 -1.40 18.56 4.58
CA GLN A 161 -1.03 18.16 5.93
C GLN A 161 0.47 17.87 6.00
N PHE A 162 1.07 17.89 7.19
CA PHE A 162 2.49 17.55 7.41
C PHE A 162 2.62 16.06 7.79
N GLY A 163 3.64 15.35 7.29
CA GLY A 163 4.02 14.02 7.77
C GLY A 163 3.54 12.76 7.00
N LEU A 164 2.80 12.87 5.88
CA LEU A 164 2.46 11.69 5.04
C LEU A 164 3.41 11.44 3.86
N ALA A 165 3.91 12.49 3.20
CA ALA A 165 4.76 12.30 2.01
C ALA A 165 6.20 11.97 2.32
N GLU A 166 6.71 12.36 3.49
CA GLU A 166 8.15 12.29 3.77
C GLU A 166 8.68 10.86 3.61
N VAL A 167 7.86 9.85 3.92
CA VAL A 167 8.24 8.44 3.78
C VAL A 167 8.26 7.98 2.31
N ALA A 168 7.28 8.41 1.50
CA ALA A 168 7.18 7.96 0.11
C ALA A 168 8.20 8.65 -0.82
N GLU A 169 8.49 9.95 -0.58
CA GLU A 169 9.51 10.72 -1.29
C GLU A 169 10.89 10.05 -1.15
N ASP A 170 11.29 9.77 0.09
CA ASP A 170 12.57 9.14 0.43
C ASP A 170 12.74 7.79 -0.28
N PHE A 171 11.71 6.93 -0.27
CA PHE A 171 11.80 5.63 -0.94
C PHE A 171 11.94 5.75 -2.46
N ILE A 172 11.25 6.70 -3.10
CA ILE A 172 11.43 6.95 -4.54
C ILE A 172 12.87 7.40 -4.82
N LEU A 173 13.41 8.33 -4.00
CA LEU A 173 14.77 8.83 -4.18
C LEU A 173 15.83 7.76 -3.94
N GLU A 174 15.62 6.86 -2.98
CA GLU A 174 16.61 5.82 -2.62
C GLU A 174 16.55 4.60 -3.54
N LEU A 175 15.35 4.16 -3.96
CA LEU A 175 15.16 2.84 -4.60
C LEU A 175 14.89 2.89 -6.11
N ALA A 176 14.49 4.04 -6.65
CA ALA A 176 14.26 4.18 -8.08
C ALA A 176 15.58 4.28 -8.85
N THR A 177 15.65 3.63 -10.01
CA THR A 177 16.71 3.80 -10.99
C THR A 177 16.68 5.19 -11.62
N GLY A 178 17.76 5.60 -12.30
CA GLY A 178 17.78 6.89 -13.00
C GLY A 178 16.67 7.03 -14.07
N GLU A 179 16.32 5.95 -14.78
CA GLU A 179 15.23 5.97 -15.76
C GLU A 179 13.86 6.16 -15.07
N GLU A 180 13.64 5.47 -13.96
CA GLU A 180 12.40 5.60 -13.18
C GLU A 180 12.29 6.99 -12.53
N LYS A 181 13.38 7.54 -11.98
CA LYS A 181 13.43 8.91 -11.46
C LYS A 181 13.07 9.92 -12.54
N ASN A 182 13.58 9.75 -13.76
CA ASN A 182 13.23 10.60 -14.89
C ASN A 182 11.73 10.49 -15.26
N ALA A 183 11.15 9.29 -15.20
CA ALA A 183 9.72 9.09 -15.43
C ALA A 183 8.87 9.79 -14.34
N ILE A 184 9.25 9.65 -13.06
CA ILE A 184 8.59 10.35 -11.95
C ILE A 184 8.76 11.87 -12.06
N ALA A 185 9.94 12.38 -12.43
CA ALA A 185 10.17 13.80 -12.67
C ALA A 185 9.21 14.38 -13.73
N GLY A 186 8.94 13.61 -14.80
CA GLY A 186 7.92 13.96 -15.79
C GLY A 186 6.52 14.09 -15.19
N ARG A 187 6.14 13.17 -14.28
CA ARG A 187 4.86 13.19 -13.57
C ARG A 187 4.77 14.34 -12.56
N VAL A 188 5.85 14.63 -11.83
CA VAL A 188 5.98 15.77 -10.91
C VAL A 188 5.77 17.09 -11.67
N ARG A 189 6.43 17.27 -12.82
CA ARG A 189 6.25 18.45 -13.68
C ARG A 189 4.80 18.61 -14.12
N ALA A 190 4.15 17.51 -14.53
CA ALA A 190 2.73 17.52 -14.90
C ALA A 190 1.83 17.90 -13.72
N ALA A 191 2.07 17.34 -12.54
CA ALA A 191 1.32 17.64 -11.32
C ALA A 191 1.48 19.11 -10.90
N MET A 192 2.70 19.65 -10.94
CA MET A 192 2.99 21.06 -10.64
C MET A 192 2.28 22.02 -11.61
N LEU A 193 2.15 21.67 -12.89
CA LEU A 193 1.40 22.47 -13.86
C LEU A 193 -0.11 22.37 -13.65
N ALA A 194 -0.60 21.22 -13.21
CA ALA A 194 -2.01 20.98 -12.91
C ALA A 194 -2.46 21.52 -11.54
N ALA A 195 -1.51 21.86 -10.65
CA ALA A 195 -1.76 22.40 -9.32
C ALA A 195 -2.63 23.66 -9.42
N THR A 196 -3.89 23.50 -9.04
CA THR A 196 -4.94 24.50 -9.05
C THR A 196 -5.76 24.28 -7.77
N GLY A 197 -5.71 25.21 -6.82
CA GLY A 197 -6.36 24.99 -5.53
C GLY A 197 -5.88 25.92 -4.42
N LYS A 198 -6.35 25.65 -3.21
CA LYS A 198 -6.09 26.46 -2.00
C LYS A 198 -4.61 26.42 -1.57
N TYR A 199 -3.88 25.39 -1.96
CA TYR A 199 -2.49 25.14 -1.56
C TYR A 199 -1.52 25.21 -2.75
N ASP A 200 -1.89 25.90 -3.84
CA ASP A 200 -1.13 25.93 -5.09
C ASP A 200 0.33 26.39 -4.93
N ASP A 201 0.58 27.46 -4.17
CA ASP A 201 1.94 27.96 -3.90
C ASP A 201 2.78 26.93 -3.14
N TYR A 202 2.20 26.29 -2.11
CA TYR A 202 2.85 25.24 -1.34
C TYR A 202 3.13 23.99 -2.20
N GLN A 203 2.12 23.53 -2.94
CA GLN A 203 2.24 22.39 -3.84
C GLN A 203 3.35 22.63 -4.88
N ARG A 204 3.38 23.82 -5.50
CA ARG A 204 4.44 24.17 -6.47
C ARG A 204 5.83 24.18 -5.83
N GLN A 205 5.94 24.64 -4.59
CA GLN A 205 7.21 24.64 -3.85
C GLN A 205 7.69 23.22 -3.56
N GLU A 206 6.83 22.36 -3.01
CA GLU A 206 7.21 20.99 -2.65
C GLU A 206 7.44 20.11 -3.88
N TYR A 207 6.59 20.21 -4.92
CA TYR A 207 6.88 19.57 -6.21
C TYR A 207 8.20 20.08 -6.81
N GLY A 208 8.50 21.36 -6.66
CA GLY A 208 9.76 21.94 -7.10
C GLY A 208 10.97 21.38 -6.35
N ARG A 209 10.87 21.20 -5.03
CA ARG A 209 11.92 20.58 -4.21
C ARG A 209 12.16 19.13 -4.65
N PHE A 210 11.10 18.33 -4.69
CA PHE A 210 11.20 16.93 -5.08
C PHE A 210 11.73 16.76 -6.51
N LEU A 211 11.35 17.66 -7.44
CA LEU A 211 11.89 17.66 -8.79
C LEU A 211 13.40 17.90 -8.81
N LEU A 212 13.90 18.82 -7.99
CA LEU A 212 15.35 19.07 -7.87
C LEU A 212 16.05 17.83 -7.33
N ASP A 213 15.48 17.16 -6.32
CA ASP A 213 16.08 15.95 -5.73
C ASP A 213 16.08 14.77 -6.71
N LEU A 214 15.03 14.61 -7.53
CA LEU A 214 14.95 13.60 -8.60
C LEU A 214 15.95 13.86 -9.73
N GLU A 215 16.21 15.13 -10.06
CA GLU A 215 17.10 15.57 -11.14
C GLU A 215 18.54 15.81 -10.67
N THR A 216 18.80 15.66 -9.37
CA THR A 216 20.16 15.74 -8.85
C THR A 216 20.90 14.48 -9.26
N ASP A 217 21.74 14.60 -10.30
CA ASP A 217 22.74 13.59 -10.63
C ASP A 217 23.57 13.28 -9.37
N ASP A 218 23.76 11.98 -9.14
CA ASP A 218 24.47 11.25 -8.08
C ASP A 218 25.73 11.93 -7.49
N TRP A 219 25.60 13.08 -6.79
CA TRP A 219 26.74 13.81 -6.23
C TRP A 219 27.19 13.33 -4.85
N THR A 220 26.50 12.38 -4.22
CA THR A 220 27.04 11.67 -3.06
C THR A 220 26.38 10.31 -2.89
N THR A 221 27.10 9.25 -3.25
CA THR A 221 26.92 7.92 -2.67
C THR A 221 27.25 7.98 -1.17
N THR A 222 26.31 8.46 -0.36
CA THR A 222 26.32 8.23 1.08
C THR A 222 25.03 7.52 1.44
N PRO A 223 25.08 6.23 1.79
CA PRO A 223 23.89 5.49 2.21
C PRO A 223 23.24 6.22 3.40
N SER A 224 21.93 6.46 3.33
CA SER A 224 21.19 6.99 4.48
C SER A 224 21.34 5.99 5.64
N TRP A 225 21.39 6.46 6.88
CA TRP A 225 21.61 5.61 8.06
C TRP A 225 20.56 4.50 8.22
N ARG A 226 19.42 4.58 7.52
CA ARG A 226 18.37 3.55 7.47
C ARG A 226 18.73 2.38 6.55
N SER A 227 19.39 2.64 5.42
CA SER A 227 19.91 1.58 4.53
C SER A 227 20.98 0.70 5.21
N ALA A 228 21.81 1.31 6.07
CA ALA A 228 22.81 0.59 6.88
C ALA A 228 22.17 -0.29 7.97
N ALA A 229 20.97 0.07 8.45
CA ALA A 229 20.23 -0.71 9.44
C ALA A 229 19.46 -1.89 8.81
N ARG A 230 18.91 -1.72 7.59
CA ARG A 230 18.20 -2.79 6.87
C ARG A 230 19.13 -3.84 6.26
N ALA A 231 20.37 -3.49 5.88
CA ALA A 231 21.36 -4.47 5.40
C ALA A 231 21.99 -5.33 6.53
N ALA A 232 21.68 -5.02 7.80
CA ALA A 232 22.23 -5.69 8.98
C ALA A 232 21.21 -6.61 9.68
N ALA A 233 20.00 -6.75 9.14
CA ALA A 233 18.94 -7.66 9.62
C ALA A 233 18.76 -8.82 8.64
#